data_AF-A0A4Y7IU16-F1
#
_entry.id   AF-A0A4Y7IU16-F1
#
_cell.length_a   1.000
_cell.length_b   1.000
_cell.length_c   1.000
_cell.angle_alpha   90.00
_cell.angle_beta   90.00
_cell.angle_gamma   90.00
#
_symmetry.space_group_name_H-M   'P 1'
#
loop_
_entity.id
_entity.type
_entity.pdbx_description
1 polymer ?
#
loop_
_entity_poly.entity_id
_entity_poly.type
_entity_poly.pdbx_seq_one_letter_code
_entity_poly.pdbx_strand_id
1 'polypeptide(L)'
;QENRYPIKCSNSGNEPQISYPFRVKDRQGEGGYPGFDLTCNTLGETVLRLPQSGEFLVRKIDYVNKEIRLYDQDGCLARRFQQQNLNINLSPFEGFGFRTFNFANCPPSATSHPPDELAGKFLDVRCFNEDTKTIVFPVSPTSTSDSKISQVLTRLGCVIKAPITIPVPLNAVRDVYKYGFDDLYLTWIDPKKPPDSDRKGLVMLIIAVITVIIALIGFYIKMGKRCETHQY
;
A
#
# COMPACT_ATOMS: atom_id res chain seq x y z
N GLN A 1 -13.54 -14.92 6.47
CA GLN A 1 -14.08 -14.61 5.13
C GLN A 1 -12.94 -14.52 4.11
N GLU A 2 -12.96 -15.34 3.07
CA GLU A 2 -12.22 -15.09 1.82
C GLU A 2 -13.18 -14.36 0.87
N ASN A 3 -12.72 -13.39 0.06
CA ASN A 3 -13.60 -12.74 -0.91
C ASN A 3 -14.13 -13.82 -1.86
N ARG A 4 -15.44 -14.07 -1.82
CA ARG A 4 -16.07 -15.18 -2.57
C ARG A 4 -15.90 -15.01 -4.09
N TYR A 5 -15.64 -13.78 -4.56
CA TYR A 5 -15.25 -13.45 -5.92
C TYR A 5 -14.32 -12.22 -5.97
N PRO A 6 -13.38 -12.16 -6.93
CA PRO A 6 -12.61 -10.96 -7.20
C PRO A 6 -13.50 -9.77 -7.59
N ILE A 7 -13.14 -8.57 -7.16
CA ILE A 7 -13.85 -7.31 -7.46
C ILE A 7 -13.01 -6.44 -8.39
N LYS A 8 -13.67 -5.61 -9.19
CA LYS A 8 -13.04 -4.48 -9.90
C LYS A 8 -13.83 -3.21 -9.63
N CYS A 9 -13.17 -2.07 -9.69
CA CYS A 9 -13.86 -0.78 -9.59
C CYS A 9 -14.69 -0.48 -10.85
N SER A 10 -14.16 -0.78 -12.03
CA SER A 10 -14.86 -0.77 -13.31
C SER A 10 -14.43 -1.93 -14.23
N ASN A 11 -15.24 -2.22 -15.26
CA ASN A 11 -14.91 -3.21 -16.30
C ASN A 11 -14.15 -2.58 -17.48
N SER A 12 -13.95 -1.26 -17.46
CA SER A 12 -13.25 -0.50 -18.49
C SER A 12 -11.76 -0.44 -18.21
N GLY A 13 -10.95 -0.42 -19.27
CA GLY A 13 -9.51 -0.23 -19.17
C GLY A 13 -8.78 -1.38 -18.46
N ASN A 14 -7.66 -1.03 -17.83
CA ASN A 14 -6.74 -1.98 -17.19
C ASN A 14 -6.94 -2.08 -15.67
N GLU A 15 -8.18 -1.91 -15.17
CA GLU A 15 -8.46 -1.92 -13.74
C GLU A 15 -8.02 -3.23 -13.06
N PRO A 16 -7.29 -3.13 -11.92
CA PRO A 16 -6.76 -4.29 -11.23
C PRO A 16 -7.88 -5.13 -10.62
N GLN A 17 -7.66 -6.43 -10.60
CA GLN A 17 -8.52 -7.34 -9.86
C GLN A 17 -8.22 -7.23 -8.35
N ILE A 18 -9.26 -7.08 -7.54
CA ILE A 18 -9.21 -6.92 -6.08
C ILE A 18 -9.69 -8.20 -5.40
N SER A 19 -8.78 -8.86 -4.72
CA SER A 19 -8.94 -10.06 -3.91
C SER A 19 -8.31 -9.87 -2.53
N TYR A 20 -8.58 -10.80 -1.61
CA TYR A 20 -7.95 -10.84 -0.29
C TYR A 20 -6.41 -10.70 -0.38
N PRO A 21 -5.75 -9.89 0.47
CA PRO A 21 -6.29 -9.26 1.68
C PRO A 21 -7.04 -7.94 1.46
N PHE A 22 -6.99 -7.38 0.25
CA PHE A 22 -7.61 -6.11 -0.07
C PHE A 22 -9.14 -6.18 -0.05
N ARG A 23 -9.74 -5.06 0.34
CA ARG A 23 -11.20 -4.85 0.29
C ARG A 23 -11.58 -3.48 -0.21
N VAL A 24 -12.76 -3.38 -0.80
CA VAL A 24 -13.36 -2.10 -1.18
C VAL A 24 -14.38 -1.71 -0.13
N LYS A 25 -14.10 -0.66 0.66
CA LYS A 25 -14.90 -0.28 1.85
C LYS A 25 -16.40 -0.16 1.58
N ASP A 26 -16.78 0.33 0.41
CA ASP A 26 -18.19 0.65 0.10
C ASP A 26 -18.91 -0.48 -0.67
N ARG A 27 -18.20 -1.55 -1.06
CA ARG A 27 -18.77 -2.63 -1.90
C ARG A 27 -18.68 -4.01 -1.24
N GLN A 28 -17.71 -4.22 -0.38
CA GLN A 28 -17.57 -5.44 0.41
C GLN A 28 -17.88 -5.06 1.86
N GLY A 29 -18.81 -5.77 2.51
CA GLY A 29 -19.04 -5.62 3.96
C GLY A 29 -17.81 -6.05 4.78
N GLU A 30 -17.93 -7.08 5.60
CA GLU A 30 -16.79 -7.60 6.40
C GLU A 30 -15.78 -8.47 5.61
N GLY A 31 -15.76 -8.36 4.28
CA GLY A 31 -14.79 -9.08 3.43
C GLY A 31 -13.42 -8.40 3.43
N GLY A 32 -12.33 -9.17 3.44
CA GLY A 32 -10.94 -8.66 3.44
C GLY A 32 -10.38 -8.34 4.82
N TYR A 33 -9.17 -7.76 4.87
CA TYR A 33 -8.45 -7.51 6.11
C TYR A 33 -8.36 -6.02 6.43
N PRO A 34 -8.65 -5.58 7.67
CA PRO A 34 -8.52 -4.19 8.08
C PRO A 34 -7.12 -3.62 7.79
N GLY A 35 -7.05 -2.42 7.22
CA GLY A 35 -5.79 -1.78 6.80
C GLY A 35 -5.42 -2.02 5.34
N PHE A 36 -6.02 -3.00 4.66
CA PHE A 36 -5.90 -3.20 3.21
C PHE A 36 -7.10 -2.59 2.46
N ASP A 37 -7.47 -1.39 2.88
CA ASP A 37 -8.65 -0.71 2.39
C ASP A 37 -8.37 0.01 1.07
N LEU A 38 -9.17 -0.32 0.05
CA LEU A 38 -9.24 0.36 -1.23
C LEU A 38 -10.58 1.07 -1.37
N THR A 39 -10.63 2.05 -2.26
CA THR A 39 -11.86 2.73 -2.68
C THR A 39 -11.93 2.80 -4.19
N CYS A 40 -13.10 3.07 -4.74
CA CYS A 40 -13.28 3.34 -6.16
C CYS A 40 -13.63 4.82 -6.31
N ASN A 41 -12.87 5.56 -7.11
CA ASN A 41 -13.21 6.96 -7.36
C ASN A 41 -14.41 7.09 -8.32
N THR A 42 -14.83 8.32 -8.60
CA THR A 42 -15.96 8.62 -9.50
C THR A 42 -15.71 8.24 -10.96
N LEU A 43 -14.44 8.08 -11.36
CA LEU A 43 -14.04 7.61 -12.68
C LEU A 43 -14.00 6.08 -12.76
N GLY A 44 -14.26 5.38 -11.66
CA GLY A 44 -14.22 3.92 -11.58
C GLY A 44 -12.81 3.35 -11.48
N GLU A 45 -11.83 4.17 -11.08
CA GLU A 45 -10.44 3.75 -10.82
C GLU A 45 -10.25 3.29 -9.38
N THR A 46 -9.37 2.31 -9.19
CA THR A 46 -9.02 1.79 -7.89
C THR A 46 -8.04 2.72 -7.18
N VAL A 47 -8.36 3.11 -5.95
CA VAL A 47 -7.58 4.08 -5.14
C VAL A 47 -7.12 3.45 -3.84
N LEU A 48 -5.84 3.64 -3.52
CA LEU A 48 -5.26 3.38 -2.20
C LEU A 48 -4.92 4.71 -1.52
N ARG A 49 -5.38 4.88 -0.28
CA ARG A 49 -5.02 6.03 0.54
C ARG A 49 -3.92 5.64 1.53
N LEU A 50 -2.73 6.23 1.36
CA LEU A 50 -1.63 6.04 2.28
C LEU A 50 -1.71 7.07 3.42
N PRO A 51 -1.45 6.66 4.69
CA PRO A 51 -1.41 7.58 5.82
C PRO A 51 -0.44 8.74 5.56
N GLN A 52 -0.90 9.97 5.78
CA GLN A 52 -0.14 11.23 5.64
C GLN A 52 0.41 11.53 4.23
N SER A 53 0.32 10.58 3.29
CA SER A 53 0.83 10.73 1.93
C SER A 53 -0.29 10.92 0.90
N GLY A 54 -1.56 10.76 1.31
CA GLY A 54 -2.72 11.00 0.47
C GLY A 54 -3.10 9.82 -0.42
N GLU A 55 -3.88 10.11 -1.46
CA GLU A 55 -4.44 9.10 -2.35
C GLU A 55 -3.53 8.83 -3.55
N PHE A 56 -3.46 7.56 -3.94
CA PHE A 56 -2.74 7.08 -5.11
C PHE A 56 -3.67 6.18 -5.91
N LEU A 57 -3.54 6.23 -7.24
CA LEU A 57 -4.23 5.30 -8.12
C LEU A 57 -3.46 3.98 -8.14
N VAL A 58 -4.18 2.86 -8.20
CA VAL A 58 -3.59 1.52 -8.20
C VAL A 58 -3.42 1.05 -9.65
N ARG A 59 -2.18 0.92 -10.11
CA ARG A 59 -1.90 0.39 -11.45
C ARG A 59 -2.09 -1.11 -11.53
N LYS A 60 -1.55 -1.82 -10.53
CA LYS A 60 -1.52 -3.30 -10.52
C LYS A 60 -1.44 -3.81 -9.08
N ILE A 61 -2.13 -4.91 -8.82
CA ILE A 61 -1.95 -5.73 -7.63
C ILE A 61 -1.43 -7.10 -8.08
N ASP A 62 -0.22 -7.44 -7.68
CA ASP A 62 0.44 -8.71 -7.97
C ASP A 62 0.38 -9.62 -6.74
N TYR A 63 -0.61 -10.52 -6.71
CA TYR A 63 -0.84 -11.42 -5.59
C TYR A 63 0.23 -12.51 -5.43
N VAL A 64 0.96 -12.83 -6.51
CA VAL A 64 2.03 -13.85 -6.48
C VAL A 64 3.27 -13.27 -5.80
N ASN A 65 3.67 -12.07 -6.23
CA ASN A 65 4.85 -11.40 -5.68
C ASN A 65 4.54 -10.55 -4.43
N LYS A 66 3.26 -10.44 -4.05
CA LYS A 66 2.77 -9.60 -2.95
C LYS A 66 3.21 -8.13 -3.11
N GLU A 67 3.05 -7.62 -4.32
CA GLU A 67 3.45 -6.26 -4.72
C GLU A 67 2.25 -5.46 -5.24
N ILE A 68 2.08 -4.23 -4.76
CA ILE A 68 1.11 -3.26 -5.26
C ILE A 68 1.86 -2.08 -5.88
N ARG A 69 1.46 -1.73 -7.11
CA ARG A 69 2.03 -0.61 -7.86
C ARG A 69 1.05 0.54 -7.86
N LEU A 70 1.53 1.67 -7.40
CA LEU A 70 0.75 2.89 -7.23
C LEU A 70 1.30 3.97 -8.15
N TYR A 71 0.43 4.79 -8.71
CA TYR A 71 0.84 5.93 -9.52
C TYR A 71 0.10 7.18 -9.11
N ASP A 72 0.69 8.30 -9.48
CA ASP A 72 0.15 9.61 -9.17
C ASP A 72 -0.93 10.02 -10.19
N GLN A 73 -1.99 10.65 -9.71
CA GLN A 73 -3.12 11.07 -10.55
C GLN A 73 -2.71 12.15 -11.56
N ASP A 74 -1.75 13.02 -11.21
CA ASP A 74 -1.22 14.05 -12.11
C ASP A 74 -0.20 13.47 -13.10
N GLY A 75 0.04 12.16 -13.05
CA GLY A 75 0.98 11.46 -13.93
C GLY A 75 2.45 11.77 -13.63
N CYS A 76 2.77 12.39 -12.49
CA CYS A 76 4.14 12.71 -12.13
C CYS A 76 4.47 12.47 -10.66
N LEU A 77 4.70 11.21 -10.33
CA LEU A 77 5.04 10.77 -8.98
C LEU A 77 6.33 11.41 -8.45
N ALA A 78 7.35 11.60 -9.30
CA ALA A 78 8.59 12.28 -8.92
C ALA A 78 8.34 13.72 -8.44
N ARG A 79 7.44 14.46 -9.09
CA ARG A 79 7.07 15.83 -8.71
C ARG A 79 6.32 15.84 -7.38
N ARG A 80 5.42 14.88 -7.18
CA ARG A 80 4.75 14.69 -5.89
C ARG A 80 5.78 14.47 -4.78
N PHE A 81 6.75 13.59 -4.98
CA PHE A 81 7.80 13.35 -3.99
C PHE A 81 8.73 14.54 -3.76
N GLN A 82 8.99 15.36 -4.78
CA GLN A 82 9.76 16.60 -4.62
C GLN A 82 9.03 17.64 -3.75
N GLN A 83 7.70 17.68 -3.82
CA GLN A 83 6.86 18.65 -3.11
C GLN A 83 6.41 18.15 -1.73
N GLN A 84 6.23 16.84 -1.61
CA GLN A 84 5.68 16.17 -0.43
C GLN A 84 6.49 14.90 -0.18
N ASN A 85 7.16 14.84 0.97
CA ASN A 85 7.86 13.62 1.36
C ASN A 85 6.84 12.50 1.63
N LEU A 86 7.15 11.30 1.13
CA LEU A 86 6.41 10.11 1.51
C LEU A 86 6.65 9.83 2.99
N ASN A 87 5.58 9.56 3.74
CA ASN A 87 5.74 9.06 5.10
C ASN A 87 6.33 7.64 5.04
N ILE A 88 7.40 7.39 5.81
CA ILE A 88 8.05 6.08 5.86
C ILE A 88 7.17 5.06 6.59
N ASN A 89 6.24 5.50 7.43
CA ASN A 89 5.25 4.60 8.03
C ASN A 89 4.11 4.28 7.04
N LEU A 90 4.32 3.21 6.29
CA LEU A 90 3.44 2.72 5.23
C LEU A 90 2.55 1.55 5.68
N SER A 91 2.51 1.25 6.99
CA SER A 91 1.76 0.10 7.54
C SER A 91 0.31 0.07 7.02
N PRO A 92 -0.19 -1.10 6.58
CA PRO A 92 0.39 -2.45 6.69
C PRO A 92 1.36 -2.83 5.55
N PHE A 93 1.70 -1.88 4.68
CA PHE A 93 2.63 -2.10 3.57
C PHE A 93 4.08 -1.87 3.97
N GLU A 94 4.97 -2.44 3.16
CA GLU A 94 6.42 -2.34 3.30
C GLU A 94 7.03 -1.97 1.94
N GLY A 95 8.33 -1.64 1.94
CA GLY A 95 9.12 -1.56 0.72
C GLY A 95 10.00 -2.78 0.60
N PHE A 96 10.22 -3.28 -0.62
CA PHE A 96 11.22 -4.33 -0.85
C PHE A 96 12.63 -3.88 -0.38
N GLY A 97 12.96 -2.62 -0.66
CA GLY A 97 14.08 -1.91 -0.06
C GLY A 97 13.85 -0.41 -0.16
N PHE A 98 14.70 0.37 0.51
CA PHE A 98 14.59 1.83 0.49
C PHE A 98 15.80 2.45 -0.18
N ARG A 99 15.58 3.54 -0.92
CA ARG A 99 16.64 4.35 -1.51
C ARG A 99 16.40 5.82 -1.22
N THR A 100 17.50 6.52 -1.01
CA THR A 100 17.48 7.97 -0.78
C THR A 100 17.84 8.69 -2.06
N PHE A 101 17.09 9.72 -2.39
CA PHE A 101 17.25 10.52 -3.60
C PHE A 101 17.29 12.00 -3.26
N ASN A 102 18.12 12.73 -4.00
CA ASN A 102 18.09 14.19 -4.02
C ASN A 102 17.46 14.69 -5.31
N PHE A 103 16.72 15.79 -5.18
CA PHE A 103 16.22 16.56 -6.29
C PHE A 103 17.03 17.86 -6.37
N ALA A 104 17.40 18.29 -7.57
CA ALA A 104 18.04 19.58 -7.75
C ALA A 104 17.41 20.34 -8.91
N ASN A 105 17.09 21.61 -8.67
CA ASN A 105 16.68 22.53 -9.73
C ASN A 105 17.93 23.17 -10.31
N CYS A 106 18.18 22.97 -11.60
CA CYS A 106 19.40 23.41 -12.26
C CYS A 106 19.12 24.44 -13.36
N PRO A 107 20.03 25.39 -13.60
CA PRO A 107 19.93 26.26 -14.76
C PRO A 107 20.12 25.48 -16.07
N PRO A 108 19.60 25.99 -17.21
CA PRO A 108 19.72 25.32 -18.51
C PRO A 108 21.13 24.94 -18.96
N SER A 109 22.13 25.71 -18.58
CA SER A 109 23.54 25.48 -18.89
C SER A 109 24.11 24.23 -18.21
N ALA A 110 23.58 23.85 -17.04
CA ALA A 110 24.07 22.70 -16.28
C ALA A 110 23.62 21.35 -16.86
N THR A 111 22.52 21.33 -17.62
CA THR A 111 21.93 20.08 -18.16
C THR A 111 22.22 19.88 -19.64
N SER A 112 22.54 20.94 -20.40
CA SER A 112 22.78 20.84 -21.85
C SER A 112 24.14 20.24 -22.21
N HIS A 113 25.16 20.50 -21.37
CA HIS A 113 26.51 19.98 -21.52
C HIS A 113 27.05 19.57 -20.15
N PRO A 114 26.53 18.46 -19.56
CA PRO A 114 27.01 18.02 -18.26
C PRO A 114 28.49 17.63 -18.35
N PRO A 115 29.33 18.01 -17.38
CA PRO A 115 30.70 17.49 -17.29
C PRO A 115 30.71 15.96 -17.27
N ASP A 116 31.78 15.34 -17.78
CA ASP A 116 31.94 13.87 -17.80
C ASP A 116 31.75 13.24 -16.41
N GLU A 117 32.07 13.97 -15.35
CA GLU A 117 31.86 13.58 -13.94
C GLU A 117 30.38 13.27 -13.60
N LEU A 118 29.43 13.84 -14.35
CA LEU A 118 27.98 13.68 -14.14
C LEU A 118 27.35 12.69 -15.13
N ALA A 119 28.11 12.19 -16.11
CA ALA A 119 27.59 11.27 -17.11
C ALA A 119 27.05 9.97 -16.46
N GLY A 120 25.77 9.67 -16.72
CA GLY A 120 25.10 8.49 -16.17
C GLY A 120 24.88 8.51 -14.65
N LYS A 121 24.95 9.69 -14.01
CA LYS A 121 24.73 9.86 -12.56
C LYS A 121 23.34 10.36 -12.19
N PHE A 122 22.47 10.55 -13.19
CA PHE A 122 21.11 11.04 -13.01
C PHE A 122 20.08 9.99 -13.41
N LEU A 123 18.93 10.03 -12.76
CA LEU A 123 17.76 9.25 -13.12
C LEU A 123 16.96 10.05 -14.17
N ASP A 124 16.49 9.33 -15.18
CA ASP A 124 15.58 9.87 -16.19
C ASP A 124 14.17 9.98 -15.60
N VAL A 125 13.65 11.20 -15.50
CA VAL A 125 12.30 11.49 -15.00
C VAL A 125 11.54 12.24 -16.08
N ARG A 126 10.77 11.48 -16.84
CA ARG A 126 10.08 11.94 -18.06
C ARG A 126 8.99 12.98 -17.82
N CYS A 127 8.40 12.99 -16.62
CA CYS A 127 7.23 13.83 -16.31
C CYS A 127 7.59 15.24 -15.80
N PHE A 128 8.88 15.58 -15.69
CA PHE A 128 9.28 16.97 -15.47
C PHE A 128 9.18 17.75 -16.77
N ASN A 129 8.46 18.88 -16.76
CA ASN A 129 8.40 19.77 -17.91
C ASN A 129 9.82 20.29 -18.22
N GLU A 130 10.10 20.59 -19.49
CA GLU A 130 11.41 21.14 -19.94
C GLU A 130 11.82 22.40 -19.16
N ASP A 131 10.84 23.17 -18.69
CA ASP A 131 11.04 24.40 -17.90
C ASP A 131 11.57 24.15 -16.49
N THR A 132 11.29 22.99 -15.90
CA THR A 132 11.57 22.72 -14.48
C THR A 132 12.99 22.20 -14.21
N LYS A 133 13.74 21.85 -15.26
CA LYS A 133 15.14 21.35 -15.27
C LYS A 133 15.57 20.70 -13.96
N THR A 134 14.74 19.77 -13.52
CA THR A 134 14.93 19.07 -12.26
C THR A 134 15.65 17.78 -12.56
N ILE A 135 16.79 17.60 -11.92
CA ILE A 135 17.55 16.35 -11.98
C ILE A 135 17.34 15.59 -10.68
N VAL A 136 17.36 14.26 -10.80
CA VAL A 136 17.24 13.35 -9.66
C VAL A 136 18.46 12.46 -9.63
N PHE A 137 19.05 12.29 -8.45
CA PHE A 137 20.22 11.43 -8.27
C PHE A 137 20.13 10.66 -6.94
N PRO A 138 20.65 9.42 -6.91
CA PRO A 138 20.66 8.64 -5.69
C PRO A 138 21.70 9.21 -4.72
N VAL A 139 21.46 9.04 -3.42
CA VAL A 139 22.41 9.39 -2.37
C VAL A 139 22.80 8.11 -1.64
N SER A 140 24.10 7.88 -1.52
CA SER A 140 24.69 6.88 -0.66
C SER A 140 25.44 7.56 0.48
N PRO A 141 25.04 7.33 1.75
CA PRO A 141 25.64 8.00 2.90
C PRO A 141 27.12 7.66 3.12
N THR A 142 27.66 6.63 2.45
CA THR A 142 29.05 6.20 2.55
C THR A 142 29.90 6.57 1.33
N SER A 143 29.34 7.21 0.31
CA SER A 143 30.07 7.44 -0.95
C SER A 143 30.70 8.83 -1.02
N THR A 144 32.01 8.87 -1.25
CA THR A 144 32.75 10.09 -1.57
C THR A 144 32.44 10.60 -2.99
N SER A 145 31.81 9.79 -3.84
CA SER A 145 31.32 10.21 -5.15
C SER A 145 30.10 11.14 -5.05
N ASP A 146 29.21 10.93 -4.08
CA ASP A 146 27.98 11.74 -3.98
C ASP A 146 28.26 13.13 -3.41
N SER A 147 29.29 13.26 -2.56
CA SER A 147 29.79 14.57 -2.12
C SER A 147 30.41 15.36 -3.28
N LYS A 148 31.11 14.68 -4.21
CA LYS A 148 31.63 15.30 -5.43
C LYS A 148 30.50 15.74 -6.38
N ILE A 149 29.50 14.89 -6.61
CA ILE A 149 28.32 15.24 -7.45
C ILE A 149 27.64 16.48 -6.89
N SER A 150 27.35 16.49 -5.59
CA SER A 150 26.67 17.63 -4.94
C SER A 150 27.48 18.93 -5.07
N GLN A 151 28.81 18.85 -4.94
CA GLN A 151 29.71 20.01 -5.12
C GLN A 151 29.75 20.50 -6.58
N VAL A 152 29.80 19.59 -7.56
CA VAL A 152 29.76 19.96 -8.98
C VAL A 152 28.42 20.63 -9.31
N LEU A 153 27.30 20.05 -8.87
CA LEU A 153 25.97 20.63 -9.09
C LEU A 153 25.83 22.03 -8.48
N THR A 154 26.34 22.21 -7.25
CA THR A 154 26.32 23.53 -6.60
C THR A 154 27.17 24.55 -7.38
N ARG A 155 28.34 24.15 -7.89
CA ARG A 155 29.20 25.01 -8.73
C ARG A 155 28.53 25.39 -10.05
N LEU A 156 27.69 24.51 -10.60
CA LEU A 156 26.88 24.78 -11.79
C LEU A 156 25.61 25.61 -11.50
N GLY A 157 25.41 26.05 -10.26
CA GLY A 157 24.27 26.88 -9.87
C GLY A 157 22.98 26.11 -9.58
N CYS A 158 23.06 24.79 -9.39
CA CYS A 158 21.89 24.00 -9.01
C CYS A 158 21.53 24.18 -7.52
N VAL A 159 20.23 24.22 -7.24
CA VAL A 159 19.69 24.24 -5.88
C VAL A 159 19.23 22.84 -5.50
N ILE A 160 20.01 22.17 -4.64
CA ILE A 160 19.71 20.83 -4.13
C ILE A 160 18.66 20.93 -3.01
N LYS A 161 17.61 20.12 -3.10
CA LYS A 161 16.53 20.01 -2.12
C LYS A 161 16.87 18.99 -1.04
N ALA A 162 16.06 18.96 0.02
CA ALA A 162 16.20 17.94 1.06
C ALA A 162 16.06 16.53 0.47
N PRO A 163 16.85 15.56 0.95
CA PRO A 163 16.76 14.19 0.47
C PRO A 163 15.44 13.57 0.88
N ILE A 164 14.94 12.69 0.02
CA ILE A 164 13.77 11.85 0.31
C ILE A 164 14.18 10.39 0.33
N THR A 165 13.54 9.59 1.16
CA THR A 165 13.71 8.14 1.18
C THR A 165 12.40 7.48 0.80
N ILE A 166 12.41 6.68 -0.26
CA ILE A 166 11.22 6.00 -0.78
C ILE A 166 11.46 4.50 -0.94
N PRO A 167 10.42 3.68 -0.85
CA PRO A 167 10.52 2.27 -1.16
C PRO A 167 10.70 2.07 -2.66
N VAL A 168 11.55 1.11 -3.03
CA VAL A 168 11.90 0.79 -4.42
C VAL A 168 11.80 -0.71 -4.66
N PRO A 169 11.53 -1.15 -5.90
CA PRO A 169 11.47 -2.56 -6.26
C PRO A 169 12.87 -3.21 -6.27
N LEU A 170 12.92 -4.55 -6.26
CA LEU A 170 14.16 -5.34 -6.22
C LEU A 170 15.18 -4.94 -7.31
N ASN A 171 14.74 -4.69 -8.54
CA ASN A 171 15.63 -4.26 -9.62
C ASN A 171 16.30 -2.92 -9.32
N ALA A 172 15.58 -1.98 -8.69
CA ALA A 172 16.12 -0.68 -8.27
C ALA A 172 16.99 -0.77 -7.00
N VAL A 173 16.80 -1.80 -6.17
CA VAL A 173 17.78 -2.12 -5.11
C VAL A 173 19.11 -2.53 -5.72
N ARG A 174 19.09 -3.38 -6.76
CA ARG A 174 20.32 -3.85 -7.43
C ARG A 174 20.98 -2.77 -8.28
N ASP A 175 20.18 -1.96 -8.94
CA ASP A 175 20.63 -0.93 -9.87
C ASP A 175 19.65 0.25 -9.84
N VAL A 176 19.99 1.25 -9.02
CA VAL A 176 19.10 2.38 -8.72
C VAL A 176 18.78 3.25 -9.93
N TYR A 177 19.65 3.26 -10.95
CA TYR A 177 19.45 4.05 -12.17
C TYR A 177 18.38 3.46 -13.10
N LYS A 178 17.88 2.25 -12.80
CA LYS A 178 16.73 1.65 -13.49
C LYS A 178 15.38 2.08 -12.93
N TYR A 179 15.35 2.90 -11.89
CA TYR A 179 14.11 3.38 -11.30
C TYR A 179 13.58 4.60 -12.07
N GLY A 180 12.40 4.47 -12.70
CA GLY A 180 11.85 5.50 -13.59
C GLY A 180 10.85 6.47 -12.95
N PHE A 181 10.54 6.33 -11.66
CA PHE A 181 9.49 7.10 -10.97
C PHE A 181 8.09 7.05 -11.63
N ASP A 182 7.82 6.10 -12.52
CA ASP A 182 6.48 5.92 -13.09
C ASP A 182 5.50 5.37 -12.02
N ASP A 183 6.02 4.51 -11.13
CA ASP A 183 5.27 3.81 -10.08
C ASP A 183 6.00 3.84 -8.72
N LEU A 184 5.20 3.89 -7.66
CA LEU A 184 5.57 3.58 -6.28
C LEU A 184 5.29 2.10 -6.03
N TYR A 185 6.30 1.37 -5.55
CA TYR A 185 6.25 -0.06 -5.35
C TYR A 185 6.18 -0.36 -3.86
N LEU A 186 5.07 -0.95 -3.42
CA LEU A 186 4.91 -1.42 -2.06
C LEU A 186 4.71 -2.93 -2.06
N THR A 187 5.16 -3.57 -1.00
CA THR A 187 4.93 -4.98 -0.73
C THR A 187 4.02 -5.16 0.47
N TRP A 188 3.44 -6.34 0.63
CA TRP A 188 2.74 -6.68 1.86
C TRP A 188 3.00 -8.12 2.27
N ILE A 189 2.76 -8.39 3.55
CA ILE A 189 2.72 -9.75 4.09
C ILE A 189 1.25 -10.12 4.26
N ASP A 190 0.89 -11.35 3.87
CA ASP A 190 -0.47 -11.81 4.05
C ASP A 190 -0.84 -11.77 5.54
N PRO A 191 -1.91 -11.06 5.90
CA PRO A 191 -2.28 -10.94 7.29
C PRO A 191 -2.73 -12.31 7.81
N LYS A 192 -2.31 -12.63 9.04
CA LYS A 192 -2.81 -13.80 9.75
C LYS A 192 -4.32 -13.67 9.86
N LYS A 193 -5.05 -14.68 9.38
CA LYS A 193 -6.50 -14.72 9.58
C LYS A 193 -6.75 -14.56 11.09
N PRO A 194 -7.63 -13.64 11.52
CA PRO A 194 -8.01 -13.61 12.91
C PRO A 194 -8.54 -15.00 13.28
N PRO A 195 -8.24 -15.52 14.48
CA PRO A 195 -8.89 -16.73 14.94
C PRO A 195 -10.40 -16.52 14.81
N ASP A 196 -11.08 -17.47 14.17
CA ASP A 196 -12.52 -17.43 13.85
C ASP A 196 -13.31 -16.92 15.07
N SER A 197 -13.69 -15.63 15.07
CA SER A 197 -14.19 -14.99 16.29
C SER A 197 -15.57 -15.56 16.61
N ASP A 198 -15.66 -16.30 17.71
CA ASP A 198 -16.85 -16.57 18.51
C ASP A 198 -18.14 -17.07 17.85
N ARG A 199 -18.14 -17.46 16.57
CA ARG A 199 -19.28 -18.21 16.03
C ARG A 199 -19.43 -19.56 16.72
N LYS A 200 -18.31 -20.15 17.18
CA LYS A 200 -18.32 -21.37 18.00
C LYS A 200 -18.73 -21.08 19.45
N GLY A 201 -18.28 -19.98 20.03
CA GLY A 201 -18.61 -19.58 21.40
C GLY A 201 -20.10 -19.30 21.58
N LEU A 202 -20.69 -18.49 20.69
CA LEU A 202 -22.11 -18.16 20.73
C LEU A 202 -23.00 -19.39 20.45
N VAL A 203 -22.61 -20.25 19.51
CA VAL A 203 -23.32 -21.50 19.24
C VAL A 203 -23.24 -22.45 20.43
N MET A 204 -22.10 -22.55 21.10
CA MET A 204 -21.93 -23.37 22.31
C MET A 204 -22.78 -22.83 23.48
N LEU A 205 -22.87 -21.52 23.65
CA LEU A 205 -23.75 -20.87 24.63
C LEU A 205 -25.23 -21.14 24.36
N ILE A 206 -25.66 -21.02 23.10
CA ILE A 206 -27.03 -21.32 22.69
C ILE A 206 -27.37 -22.79 22.95
N ILE A 207 -26.46 -23.71 22.59
CA ILE A 207 -26.63 -25.15 22.84
C ILE A 207 -26.74 -25.42 24.35
N ALA A 208 -25.88 -24.82 25.17
CA ALA A 208 -25.91 -24.98 26.63
C ALA A 208 -27.21 -24.45 27.26
N VAL A 209 -27.74 -23.33 26.77
CA VAL A 209 -29.03 -22.78 27.24
C VAL A 209 -30.18 -23.73 26.86
N ILE A 210 -30.17 -24.24 25.62
CA ILE A 210 -31.20 -25.18 25.15
C ILE A 210 -31.19 -26.48 25.98
N THR A 211 -30.01 -27.03 26.29
CA THR A 211 -29.93 -28.27 27.09
C THR A 211 -30.43 -28.09 28.50
N VAL A 212 -30.15 -26.95 29.15
CA VAL A 212 -30.68 -26.61 30.47
C VAL A 212 -32.21 -26.48 30.44
N ILE A 213 -32.76 -25.80 29.43
CA ILE A 213 -34.22 -25.65 29.28
C ILE A 213 -34.90 -27.02 29.11
N ILE A 214 -34.36 -27.90 28.27
CA ILE A 214 -34.90 -29.25 28.07
C ILE A 214 -34.88 -30.05 29.37
N ALA A 215 -33.79 -29.97 30.15
CA ALA A 215 -33.68 -30.65 31.44
C ALA A 215 -34.73 -30.14 32.45
N LEU A 216 -34.97 -28.83 32.51
CA LEU A 216 -35.98 -28.22 33.39
C LEU A 216 -37.40 -28.64 32.99
N ILE A 217 -37.72 -28.65 31.70
CA ILE A 217 -39.01 -29.12 31.19
C ILE A 217 -39.20 -30.60 31.53
N GLY A 218 -38.16 -31.43 31.33
CA GLY A 218 -38.20 -32.84 31.69
C GLY A 218 -38.44 -33.07 33.19
N PHE A 219 -37.81 -32.28 34.05
CA PHE A 219 -38.02 -32.33 35.50
C PHE A 219 -39.44 -31.91 35.88
N TYR A 220 -39.96 -30.84 35.28
CA TYR A 220 -41.33 -30.36 35.51
C TYR A 220 -42.38 -31.40 35.11
N ILE A 221 -42.24 -32.02 33.92
CA ILE A 221 -43.14 -33.09 33.47
C ILE A 221 -43.05 -34.32 34.40
N LYS A 222 -41.85 -34.67 34.86
CA LYS A 222 -41.64 -35.80 35.79
C LYS A 222 -42.26 -35.54 37.16
N MET A 223 -42.23 -34.30 37.64
CA MET A 223 -42.89 -33.88 38.89
C MET A 223 -44.41 -33.88 38.74
N GLY A 224 -44.94 -33.36 37.62
CA GLY A 224 -46.38 -33.39 37.32
C GLY A 224 -46.96 -34.81 37.28
N LYS A 225 -46.26 -35.75 36.63
CA LYS A 225 -46.65 -37.17 36.60
C LYS A 225 -46.56 -37.86 37.97
N ARG A 226 -45.69 -37.39 38.86
CA ARG A 226 -45.54 -37.96 40.22
C ARG A 226 -46.62 -37.46 41.19
N CYS A 227 -47.18 -36.28 40.95
CA CYS A 227 -48.34 -35.77 41.68
C CYS A 227 -49.64 -36.50 41.28
N GLU A 228 -49.81 -36.87 40.01
CA GLU A 228 -51.00 -37.62 39.55
C GLU A 228 -51.06 -39.06 40.11
N THR A 229 -49.92 -39.68 40.42
CA THR A 229 -49.86 -41.05 40.99
C THR A 229 -50.18 -41.15 42.49
N HIS A 230 -50.47 -40.04 43.18
CA HIS A 230 -50.82 -40.03 44.60
C HIS A 230 -52.29 -39.64 44.87
N GLN A 231 -53.15 -39.63 43.84
CA GLN A 231 -54.54 -39.19 43.95
C GLN A 231 -55.58 -40.28 43.63
N TYR A 232 -55.23 -41.56 43.81
CA TYR A 232 -56.18 -42.68 43.92
C TYR A 232 -55.77 -43.61 45.07
#